data_AF-A0A317PRG7-F1
#
_entry.id   AF-A0A317PRG7-F1
#
_cell.length_a   1.000
_cell.length_b   1.000
_cell.length_c   1.000
_cell.angle_alpha   90.00
_cell.angle_beta   90.00
_cell.angle_gamma   90.00
#
_symmetry.space_group_name_H-M   'P 1'
#
loop_
_entity.id
_entity.type
_entity.pdbx_description
1 polymer ?
#
loop_
_entity_poly.entity_id
_entity_poly.type
_entity_poly.pdbx_seq_one_letter_code
_entity_poly.pdbx_strand_id
1 'polypeptide(L)'
;MFTVGAFVGGVLLLAPGPAHADGDPALGEKVFKKCSACHAVGEGAKNRVGPELNAVVGRAAATVEGYRYSKPIVAAGADGLVWSEDTLSQFLADPKGFLKGTKMAFAGLKKDDDIADVIAYLKTFGGPDKAADAAPAEPAAEPAETAAGTPAAPEMETGSAEAAAAHGVLHLGRPATADEVAAWDIDVRPDGLGLPAGQGTVAQGETIFAEQCASCHGDFGEGAGRWPVLAGGQDTLTRERPVKTIGSYWPYLSTVYDYVRRAMPFGNARSLSDDDVYALTAYVLYLNDIVTDEDFELSKDNFSQARLPNEDNFIEDDRKSEPGMADKTEPCMSNCMAEPAGVSMRAAVLDVTPDADNEDQGAGSVD
;
A
#
# COMPACT_ATOMS: atom_id res chain seq x y z
N MET A 1 83.69 19.53 26.62
CA MET A 1 82.61 18.73 27.21
C MET A 1 81.59 18.50 26.09
N PHE A 2 81.46 17.25 25.64
CA PHE A 2 80.66 16.85 24.47
C PHE A 2 79.17 17.04 24.74
N THR A 3 78.43 17.62 23.77
CA THR A 3 76.98 17.53 23.71
C THR A 3 76.59 17.01 22.33
N VAL A 4 76.08 15.77 22.30
CA VAL A 4 75.54 15.07 21.14
C VAL A 4 74.06 15.45 21.02
N GLY A 5 73.65 16.00 19.88
CA GLY A 5 72.24 16.22 19.52
C GLY A 5 71.77 15.11 18.58
N ALA A 6 70.88 14.24 19.06
CA ALA A 6 70.28 13.17 18.28
C ALA A 6 69.03 13.71 17.54
N PHE A 7 69.04 13.64 16.21
CA PHE A 7 67.85 13.81 15.37
C PHE A 7 67.10 12.48 15.31
N VAL A 8 65.89 12.43 15.88
CA VAL A 8 64.96 11.31 15.69
C VAL A 8 64.06 11.66 14.51
N GLY A 9 64.30 11.02 13.36
CA GLY A 9 63.39 11.05 12.22
C GLY A 9 62.18 10.16 12.49
N GLY A 10 61.02 10.77 12.71
CA GLY A 10 59.75 10.06 12.77
C GLY A 10 59.29 9.69 11.37
N VAL A 11 59.36 8.39 11.04
CA VAL A 11 58.67 7.82 9.87
C VAL A 11 57.18 7.81 10.18
N LEU A 12 56.43 8.68 9.52
CA LEU A 12 54.97 8.70 9.55
C LEU A 12 54.48 7.48 8.75
N LEU A 13 54.13 6.40 9.45
CA LEU A 13 53.41 5.27 8.87
C LEU A 13 52.00 5.75 8.47
N LEU A 14 51.78 5.93 7.16
CA LEU A 14 50.43 5.94 6.60
C LEU A 14 49.82 4.55 6.82
N ALA A 15 48.81 4.46 7.68
CA ALA A 15 47.94 3.31 7.72
C ALA A 15 47.07 3.31 6.45
N PRO A 16 46.99 2.21 5.69
CA PRO A 16 46.00 2.10 4.61
C PRO A 16 44.60 2.11 5.24
N GLY A 17 43.74 3.03 4.76
CA GLY A 17 42.32 2.99 5.04
C GLY A 17 41.66 1.73 4.44
N PRO A 18 40.47 1.35 4.89
CA PRO A 18 39.74 0.23 4.29
C PRO A 18 39.52 0.53 2.81
N ALA A 19 40.13 -0.29 1.94
CA ALA A 19 39.78 -0.32 0.54
C ALA A 19 38.43 -1.03 0.45
N HIS A 20 37.34 -0.27 0.28
CA HIS A 20 36.11 -0.85 -0.23
C HIS A 20 36.42 -1.40 -1.63
N ALA A 21 36.23 -2.70 -1.82
CA ALA A 21 36.24 -3.24 -3.17
C ALA A 21 35.13 -2.52 -3.95
N ASP A 22 35.44 -2.01 -5.14
CA ASP A 22 34.43 -1.47 -6.04
C ASP A 22 33.41 -2.59 -6.32
N GLY A 23 32.14 -2.36 -5.95
CA GLY A 23 31.06 -3.33 -6.14
C GLY A 23 30.85 -3.69 -7.61
N ASP A 24 30.13 -4.78 -7.88
CA ASP A 24 29.80 -5.26 -9.22
C ASP A 24 28.44 -4.70 -9.69
N PRO A 25 28.41 -3.83 -10.71
CA PRO A 25 27.15 -3.28 -11.23
C PRO A 25 26.16 -4.34 -11.74
N ALA A 26 26.63 -5.50 -12.23
CA ALA A 26 25.75 -6.57 -12.73
C ALA A 26 25.09 -7.35 -11.59
N LEU A 27 25.76 -7.47 -10.43
CA LEU A 27 25.12 -7.97 -9.20
C LEU A 27 24.24 -6.89 -8.58
N GLY A 28 24.66 -5.63 -8.66
CA GLY A 28 23.91 -4.47 -8.20
C GLY A 28 22.57 -4.31 -8.90
N GLU A 29 22.49 -4.58 -10.19
CA GLU A 29 21.23 -4.62 -10.94
C GLU A 29 20.24 -5.65 -10.35
N LYS A 30 20.73 -6.79 -9.87
CA LYS A 30 19.89 -7.81 -9.23
C LYS A 30 19.42 -7.34 -7.86
N VAL A 31 20.31 -6.71 -7.08
CA VAL A 31 19.94 -6.10 -5.79
C VAL A 31 18.93 -4.98 -5.99
N PHE A 32 19.09 -4.18 -7.04
CA PHE A 32 18.21 -3.06 -7.38
C PHE A 32 16.76 -3.51 -7.67
N LYS A 33 16.51 -4.79 -7.95
CA LYS A 33 15.14 -5.32 -8.04
C LYS A 33 14.32 -5.09 -6.75
N LYS A 34 14.98 -5.05 -5.59
CA LYS A 34 14.37 -4.70 -4.29
C LYS A 34 13.99 -3.21 -4.21
N CYS A 35 14.56 -2.38 -5.07
CA CYS A 35 14.37 -0.94 -5.13
C CYS A 35 13.45 -0.53 -6.29
N SER A 36 13.33 -1.34 -7.35
CA SER A 36 12.66 -1.00 -8.60
C SER A 36 11.14 -0.85 -8.50
N ALA A 37 10.54 -1.41 -7.43
CA ALA A 37 9.13 -1.16 -7.12
C ALA A 37 8.90 0.33 -6.80
N CYS A 38 9.84 0.95 -6.08
CA CYS A 38 9.68 2.31 -5.58
C CYS A 38 10.46 3.35 -6.40
N HIS A 39 11.57 2.97 -7.02
CA HIS A 39 12.48 3.88 -7.70
C HIS A 39 12.67 3.51 -9.16
N ALA A 40 12.82 4.53 -10.01
CA ALA A 40 13.20 4.38 -11.40
C ALA A 40 14.62 4.89 -11.64
N VAL A 41 15.33 4.24 -12.55
CA VAL A 41 16.64 4.64 -13.09
C VAL A 41 16.64 4.47 -14.60
N GLY A 42 17.53 5.18 -15.30
CA GLY A 42 17.66 5.12 -16.76
C GLY A 42 16.97 6.26 -17.50
N GLU A 43 17.02 6.18 -18.83
CA GLU A 43 16.42 7.18 -19.71
C GLU A 43 14.90 7.27 -19.48
N GLY A 44 14.40 8.49 -19.26
CA GLY A 44 12.97 8.72 -18.99
C GLY A 44 12.50 8.26 -17.61
N ALA A 45 13.40 8.01 -16.65
CA ALA A 45 13.04 7.71 -15.27
C ALA A 45 12.12 8.81 -14.69
N LYS A 46 11.06 8.39 -14.01
CA LYS A 46 10.06 9.27 -13.38
C LYS A 46 10.00 9.01 -11.88
N ASN A 47 9.61 10.03 -11.13
CA ASN A 47 9.26 9.89 -9.72
C ASN A 47 8.10 8.90 -9.55
N ARG A 48 8.20 8.01 -8.56
CA ARG A 48 7.17 7.01 -8.20
C ARG A 48 6.91 7.09 -6.68
N VAL A 49 6.87 5.95 -5.99
CA VAL A 49 6.86 5.87 -4.52
C VAL A 49 8.07 6.59 -3.94
N GLY A 50 9.24 6.43 -4.57
CA GLY A 50 10.46 7.17 -4.31
C GLY A 50 10.84 8.11 -5.46
N PRO A 51 11.75 9.08 -5.24
CA PRO A 51 12.27 9.91 -6.31
C PRO A 51 13.07 9.06 -7.31
N GLU A 52 13.20 9.52 -8.55
CA GLU A 52 14.14 8.90 -9.49
C GLU A 52 15.59 8.96 -8.96
N LEU A 53 16.41 7.98 -9.33
CA LEU A 53 17.76 7.79 -8.75
C LEU A 53 18.90 8.04 -9.74
N ASN A 54 18.64 8.63 -10.91
CA ASN A 54 19.71 9.03 -11.81
C ASN A 54 20.56 10.11 -11.13
N ALA A 55 21.88 10.00 -11.30
CA ALA A 55 22.86 10.86 -10.66
C ALA A 55 22.72 10.96 -9.13
N VAL A 56 22.16 9.95 -8.46
CA VAL A 56 21.96 10.01 -6.99
C VAL A 56 23.29 10.05 -6.24
N VAL A 57 24.33 9.37 -6.71
CA VAL A 57 25.64 9.36 -6.07
C VAL A 57 26.31 10.73 -6.26
N GLY A 58 26.56 11.42 -5.15
CA GLY A 58 27.08 12.79 -5.10
C GLY A 58 26.00 13.88 -5.10
N ARG A 59 24.71 13.54 -5.20
CA ARG A 59 23.61 14.52 -5.21
C ARG A 59 23.23 14.94 -3.80
N ALA A 60 22.89 16.21 -3.62
CA ALA A 60 22.32 16.70 -2.37
C ALA A 60 20.96 16.05 -2.10
N ALA A 61 20.70 15.68 -0.85
CA ALA A 61 19.44 15.03 -0.48
C ALA A 61 18.23 15.96 -0.72
N ALA A 62 17.08 15.36 -1.04
CA ALA A 62 15.81 16.05 -1.25
C ALA A 62 15.76 17.08 -2.40
N THR A 63 16.50 16.85 -3.50
CA THR A 63 16.63 17.81 -4.61
C THR A 63 15.91 17.43 -5.91
N VAL A 64 15.39 16.21 -6.05
CA VAL A 64 14.63 15.84 -7.27
C VAL A 64 13.34 16.64 -7.36
N GLU A 65 13.17 17.37 -8.46
CA GLU A 65 11.99 18.18 -8.71
C GLU A 65 10.72 17.34 -8.84
N GLY A 66 9.59 17.90 -8.42
CA GLY A 66 8.29 17.25 -8.52
C GLY A 66 8.05 16.09 -7.54
N TYR A 67 9.01 15.73 -6.69
CA TYR A 67 8.83 14.69 -5.66
C TYR A 67 8.57 15.29 -4.26
N ARG A 68 7.61 14.70 -3.52
CA ARG A 68 7.23 15.19 -2.18
C ARG A 68 7.94 14.44 -1.05
N TYR A 69 9.09 14.98 -0.66
CA TYR A 69 9.92 14.46 0.43
C TYR A 69 9.29 14.51 1.84
N SER A 70 9.88 13.77 2.78
CA SER A 70 9.57 13.85 4.21
C SER A 70 10.18 15.12 4.83
N LYS A 71 9.61 15.63 5.93
CA LYS A 71 10.21 16.80 6.61
C LYS A 71 11.67 16.55 7.06
N PRO A 72 12.02 15.38 7.63
CA PRO A 72 13.40 15.12 8.06
C PRO A 72 14.43 15.13 6.93
N ILE A 73 14.11 14.58 5.75
CA ILE A 73 15.08 14.49 4.65
C ILE A 73 15.29 15.85 3.96
N VAL A 74 14.24 16.69 3.93
CA VAL A 74 14.37 18.08 3.48
C VAL A 74 15.28 18.87 4.43
N ALA A 75 15.08 18.72 5.75
CA ALA A 75 15.93 19.37 6.74
C ALA A 75 17.39 18.89 6.65
N ALA A 76 17.60 17.58 6.55
CA ALA A 76 18.94 17.00 6.41
C ALA A 76 19.64 17.47 5.13
N GLY A 77 18.93 17.58 4.00
CA GLY A 77 19.45 18.14 2.76
C GLY A 77 19.86 19.62 2.91
N ALA A 78 19.04 20.43 3.59
CA ALA A 78 19.35 21.82 3.89
C ALA A 78 20.57 21.99 4.83
N ASP A 79 20.77 21.03 5.74
CA ASP A 79 21.93 20.95 6.62
C ASP A 79 23.17 20.35 5.94
N GLY A 80 23.11 20.07 4.63
CA GLY A 80 24.25 19.66 3.81
C GLY A 80 24.39 18.15 3.59
N LEU A 81 23.35 17.35 3.83
CA LEU A 81 23.38 15.93 3.50
C LEU A 81 23.55 15.72 1.99
N VAL A 82 24.65 15.07 1.62
CA VAL A 82 24.95 14.63 0.26
C VAL A 82 24.98 13.11 0.24
N TRP A 83 24.45 12.51 -0.82
CA TRP A 83 24.47 11.07 -1.08
C TRP A 83 25.83 10.60 -1.57
N SER A 84 26.85 10.64 -0.72
CA SER A 84 28.12 9.97 -0.96
C SER A 84 27.95 8.45 -0.84
N GLU A 85 28.96 7.68 -1.24
CA GLU A 85 28.93 6.22 -1.09
C GLU A 85 28.78 5.81 0.38
N ASP A 86 29.42 6.54 1.29
CA ASP A 86 29.32 6.30 2.74
C ASP A 86 27.92 6.60 3.29
N THR A 87 27.34 7.76 2.95
CA THR A 87 26.00 8.12 3.45
C THR A 87 24.91 7.29 2.80
N LEU A 88 25.05 6.93 1.51
CA LEU A 88 24.17 5.96 0.85
C LEU A 88 24.30 4.59 1.49
N SER A 89 25.51 4.13 1.81
CA SER A 89 25.70 2.82 2.45
C SER A 89 24.99 2.74 3.80
N GLN A 90 25.18 3.75 4.65
CA GLN A 90 24.52 3.81 5.95
C GLN A 90 23.00 3.92 5.82
N PHE A 91 22.51 4.71 4.87
CA PHE A 91 21.08 4.86 4.63
C PHE A 91 20.45 3.60 4.05
N LEU A 92 21.13 2.89 3.14
CA LEU A 92 20.64 1.64 2.55
C LEU A 92 20.69 0.46 3.54
N ALA A 93 21.58 0.50 4.52
CA ALA A 93 21.66 -0.50 5.59
C ALA A 93 20.51 -0.39 6.60
N ASP A 94 20.11 0.84 6.96
CA ASP A 94 18.97 1.11 7.85
C ASP A 94 18.41 2.53 7.63
N PRO A 95 17.44 2.72 6.71
CA PRO A 95 16.89 4.03 6.42
C PRO A 95 16.21 4.68 7.62
N LYS A 96 15.50 3.89 8.44
CA LYS A 96 14.74 4.38 9.60
C LYS A 96 15.68 4.76 10.75
N GLY A 97 16.77 4.01 10.94
CA GLY A 97 17.82 4.32 11.91
C GLY A 97 18.68 5.51 11.50
N PHE A 98 19.04 5.60 10.21
CA PHE A 98 19.83 6.73 9.68
C PHE A 98 19.07 8.06 9.76
N LEU A 99 17.78 8.07 9.39
CA LEU A 99 16.96 9.28 9.41
C LEU A 99 15.56 9.01 9.96
N LYS A 100 15.39 9.27 11.25
CA LYS A 100 14.10 9.09 11.93
C LYS A 100 12.98 9.91 11.26
N GLY A 101 11.92 9.22 10.84
CA GLY A 101 10.78 9.83 10.13
C GLY A 101 11.00 10.01 8.63
N THR A 102 12.02 9.35 8.05
CA THR A 102 12.08 9.17 6.60
C THR A 102 10.87 8.39 6.09
N LYS A 103 10.41 8.71 4.87
CA LYS A 103 9.31 8.00 4.20
C LYS A 103 9.75 6.68 3.57
N MET A 104 11.05 6.47 3.40
CA MET A 104 11.58 5.22 2.86
C MET A 104 11.46 4.13 3.92
N ALA A 105 10.38 3.36 3.87
CA ALA A 105 10.07 2.29 4.83
C ALA A 105 10.72 0.95 4.45
N PHE A 106 11.94 0.98 3.93
CA PHE A 106 12.71 -0.20 3.58
C PHE A 106 13.44 -0.77 4.81
N ALA A 107 13.44 -2.09 4.98
CA ALA A 107 14.06 -2.79 6.12
C ALA A 107 15.61 -2.74 6.13
N GLY A 108 16.20 -2.32 5.01
CA GLY A 108 17.64 -2.17 4.83
C GLY A 108 18.33 -3.44 4.32
N LEU A 109 19.39 -3.26 3.54
CA LEU A 109 20.24 -4.35 3.05
C LEU A 109 21.14 -4.83 4.19
N LYS A 110 21.21 -6.15 4.41
CA LYS A 110 21.97 -6.75 5.52
C LYS A 110 23.39 -7.14 5.17
N LYS A 111 23.73 -7.15 3.88
CA LYS A 111 25.05 -7.54 3.37
C LYS A 111 25.73 -6.31 2.82
N ASP A 112 26.96 -6.05 3.28
CA ASP A 112 27.77 -4.94 2.81
C ASP A 112 28.09 -5.09 1.31
N ASP A 113 28.28 -6.32 0.82
CA ASP A 113 28.47 -6.62 -0.61
C ASP A 113 27.25 -6.19 -1.44
N ASP A 114 26.03 -6.50 -0.99
CA ASP A 114 24.79 -6.08 -1.70
C ASP A 114 24.70 -4.54 -1.77
N ILE A 115 25.15 -3.83 -0.72
CA ILE A 115 25.17 -2.36 -0.66
C ILE A 115 26.21 -1.81 -1.64
N ALA A 116 27.43 -2.35 -1.64
CA ALA A 116 28.48 -1.92 -2.56
C ALA A 116 28.07 -2.15 -4.01
N ASP A 117 27.49 -3.32 -4.31
CA ASP A 117 27.03 -3.70 -5.63
C ASP A 117 25.91 -2.76 -6.14
N VAL A 118 24.88 -2.49 -5.33
CA VAL A 118 23.78 -1.60 -5.76
C VAL A 118 24.25 -0.16 -5.95
N ILE A 119 25.19 0.33 -5.13
CA ILE A 119 25.81 1.66 -5.32
C ILE A 119 26.61 1.69 -6.62
N ALA A 120 27.36 0.63 -6.93
CA ALA A 120 28.09 0.50 -8.20
C ALA A 120 27.14 0.50 -9.40
N TYR A 121 25.99 -0.17 -9.30
CA TYR A 121 24.94 -0.10 -10.31
C TYR A 121 24.35 1.30 -10.47
N LEU A 122 24.01 1.98 -9.37
CA LEU A 122 23.46 3.34 -9.42
C LEU A 122 24.40 4.36 -10.06
N LYS A 123 25.72 4.24 -9.86
CA LYS A 123 26.75 5.07 -10.51
C LYS A 123 26.67 5.00 -12.05
N THR A 124 26.15 3.92 -12.62
CA THR A 124 26.00 3.78 -14.08
C THR A 124 24.99 4.76 -14.68
N PHE A 125 24.06 5.27 -13.86
CA PHE A 125 23.00 6.22 -14.23
C PHE A 125 23.33 7.68 -13.87
N GLY A 126 24.62 7.99 -13.69
CA GLY A 126 25.11 9.33 -13.35
C GLY A 126 25.79 9.37 -11.99
N GLY A 127 26.82 10.21 -11.88
CA GLY A 127 27.65 10.41 -10.70
C GLY A 127 28.69 11.50 -10.97
N PRO A 128 29.54 11.88 -9.99
CA PRO A 128 30.48 13.00 -10.11
C PRO A 128 31.40 12.91 -11.34
N ASP A 129 31.62 11.72 -11.89
CA ASP A 129 32.48 11.48 -13.06
C ASP A 129 31.82 11.79 -14.42
N LYS A 130 30.52 12.17 -14.46
CA LYS A 130 29.79 12.52 -15.70
C LYS A 130 29.17 13.92 -15.71
N ALA A 131 29.39 14.75 -14.69
CA ALA A 131 28.76 16.06 -14.52
C ALA A 131 29.51 17.22 -15.22
N ALA A 132 29.92 17.03 -16.47
CA ALA A 132 30.43 18.11 -17.32
C ALA A 132 29.72 18.03 -18.67
N ASP A 133 28.43 18.41 -18.69
CA ASP A 133 27.72 19.03 -19.82
C ASP A 133 26.21 18.96 -19.59
N ALA A 134 25.64 19.96 -18.93
CA ALA A 134 24.30 20.50 -19.24
C ALA A 134 23.97 21.67 -18.29
N ALA A 135 23.93 22.87 -18.85
CA ALA A 135 23.32 24.05 -18.25
C ALA A 135 21.79 24.06 -18.50
N PRO A 136 20.99 24.83 -17.73
CA PRO A 136 19.57 24.58 -17.52
C PRO A 136 18.68 25.17 -18.62
N ALA A 137 17.54 24.52 -18.89
CA ALA A 137 16.49 25.02 -19.78
C ALA A 137 15.15 25.12 -19.04
N GLU A 138 14.56 26.32 -19.09
CA GLU A 138 13.19 26.68 -18.71
C GLU A 138 12.17 26.30 -19.83
N PRO A 139 10.84 26.39 -19.60
CA PRO A 139 9.91 25.30 -19.85
C PRO A 139 9.15 25.40 -21.18
N ALA A 140 8.67 24.27 -21.69
CA ALA A 140 7.78 24.22 -22.83
C ALA A 140 6.60 23.25 -22.62
N ALA A 141 5.41 23.85 -22.67
CA ALA A 141 4.13 23.45 -23.27
C ALA A 141 3.64 21.97 -23.29
N GLU A 142 2.34 21.83 -23.04
CA GLU A 142 1.48 20.65 -23.21
C GLU A 142 1.68 19.89 -24.54
N PRO A 143 1.48 18.56 -24.54
CA PRO A 143 1.15 17.82 -25.75
C PRO A 143 -0.34 17.49 -25.83
N ALA A 144 -0.87 17.71 -27.03
CA ALA A 144 -2.20 17.38 -27.51
C ALA A 144 -2.46 15.86 -27.57
N GLU A 145 -3.74 15.52 -27.39
CA GLU A 145 -4.33 14.20 -27.64
C GLU A 145 -3.98 13.65 -29.04
N THR A 146 -3.55 12.39 -29.08
CA THR A 146 -3.62 11.56 -30.28
C THR A 146 -4.43 10.32 -29.95
N ALA A 147 -5.58 10.20 -30.62
CA ALA A 147 -6.45 9.02 -30.55
C ALA A 147 -5.74 7.83 -31.20
N ALA A 148 -5.52 6.76 -30.44
CA ALA A 148 -5.11 5.45 -30.94
C ALA A 148 -6.27 4.47 -30.80
N GLY A 149 -6.57 3.79 -31.91
CA GLY A 149 -7.78 3.00 -32.12
C GLY A 149 -7.83 1.69 -31.34
N THR A 150 -9.07 1.34 -30.98
CA THR A 150 -9.50 0.06 -30.42
C THR A 150 -9.30 -1.10 -31.41
N PRO A 151 -8.65 -2.21 -31.02
CA PRO A 151 -8.75 -3.46 -31.78
C PRO A 151 -10.09 -4.14 -31.53
N ALA A 152 -10.72 -4.61 -32.60
CA ALA A 152 -12.01 -5.29 -32.59
C ALA A 152 -11.93 -6.66 -31.90
N ALA A 153 -12.95 -6.97 -31.08
CA ALA A 153 -13.18 -8.28 -30.50
C ALA A 153 -13.61 -9.30 -31.59
N PRO A 154 -13.25 -10.59 -31.46
CA PRO A 154 -13.69 -11.61 -32.41
C PRO A 154 -15.18 -11.91 -32.24
N GLU A 155 -15.86 -12.05 -33.38
CA GLU A 155 -17.29 -12.36 -33.48
C GLU A 155 -17.59 -13.77 -32.95
N MET A 156 -18.56 -13.88 -32.04
CA MET A 156 -19.12 -15.15 -31.58
C MET A 156 -20.15 -15.65 -32.59
N GLU A 157 -19.86 -16.81 -33.18
CA GLU A 157 -20.76 -17.59 -34.03
C GLU A 157 -22.10 -17.87 -33.31
N THR A 158 -23.21 -17.61 -33.99
CA THR A 158 -24.56 -17.82 -33.48
C THR A 158 -24.94 -19.30 -33.57
N GLY A 159 -24.77 -20.01 -32.46
CA GLY A 159 -25.29 -21.36 -32.28
C GLY A 159 -26.82 -21.39 -32.34
N SER A 160 -27.33 -22.24 -33.23
CA SER A 160 -28.74 -22.58 -33.46
C SER A 160 -29.56 -22.69 -32.17
N ALA A 161 -30.69 -21.97 -32.12
CA ALA A 161 -31.65 -22.00 -31.03
C ALA A 161 -32.30 -23.38 -30.89
N GLU A 162 -31.84 -24.16 -29.91
CA GLU A 162 -32.56 -25.34 -29.43
C GLU A 162 -33.66 -24.89 -28.46
N ALA A 163 -34.88 -25.36 -28.70
CA ALA A 163 -36.10 -24.86 -28.07
C ALA A 163 -36.08 -25.04 -26.54
N ALA A 164 -36.25 -23.94 -25.80
CA ALA A 164 -36.36 -23.93 -24.35
C ALA A 164 -37.58 -24.76 -23.87
N ALA A 165 -37.35 -25.60 -22.85
CA ALA A 165 -38.37 -26.44 -22.23
C ALA A 165 -39.46 -25.62 -21.51
N ALA A 166 -40.66 -26.20 -21.44
CA ALA A 166 -41.89 -25.58 -20.96
C ALA A 166 -41.77 -25.03 -19.52
N HIS A 167 -41.90 -23.71 -19.42
CA HIS A 167 -41.99 -22.96 -18.16
C HIS A 167 -43.23 -23.40 -17.35
N GLY A 168 -43.11 -23.48 -16.02
CA GLY A 168 -44.19 -23.86 -15.10
C GLY A 168 -45.44 -22.95 -15.17
N VAL A 169 -46.43 -23.16 -14.29
CA VAL A 169 -47.79 -22.56 -14.37
C VAL A 169 -47.84 -21.05 -14.61
N LEU A 170 -46.86 -20.28 -14.13
CA LEU A 170 -46.81 -18.82 -14.29
C LEU A 170 -46.09 -18.36 -15.57
N HIS A 171 -45.39 -19.25 -16.28
CA HIS A 171 -44.64 -18.98 -17.51
C HIS A 171 -43.68 -17.78 -17.46
N LEU A 172 -43.07 -17.52 -16.31
CA LEU A 172 -42.05 -16.46 -16.14
C LEU A 172 -40.64 -17.04 -16.13
N GLY A 173 -39.70 -16.31 -16.74
CA GLY A 173 -38.26 -16.61 -16.74
C GLY A 173 -37.87 -17.83 -17.56
N ARG A 174 -36.59 -18.22 -17.51
CA ARG A 174 -36.05 -19.46 -18.07
C ARG A 174 -35.03 -20.05 -17.10
N PRO A 175 -34.67 -21.34 -17.20
CA PRO A 175 -33.52 -21.88 -16.48
C PRO A 175 -32.25 -21.05 -16.78
N ALA A 176 -31.49 -20.72 -15.73
CA ALA A 176 -30.16 -20.15 -15.89
C ALA A 176 -29.23 -21.21 -16.47
N THR A 177 -28.37 -20.81 -17.41
CA THR A 177 -27.35 -21.73 -17.93
C THR A 177 -26.23 -21.91 -16.91
N ALA A 178 -25.47 -23.00 -17.02
CA ALA A 178 -24.32 -23.22 -16.15
C ALA A 178 -23.29 -22.07 -16.26
N ASP A 179 -23.06 -21.56 -17.47
CA ASP A 179 -22.13 -20.47 -17.72
C ASP A 179 -22.59 -19.15 -17.09
N GLU A 180 -23.89 -18.88 -17.08
CA GLU A 180 -24.45 -17.68 -16.43
C GLU A 180 -24.29 -17.73 -14.92
N VAL A 181 -24.57 -18.89 -14.32
CA VAL A 181 -24.35 -19.10 -12.89
C VAL A 181 -22.88 -18.94 -12.57
N ALA A 182 -21.98 -19.61 -13.30
CA ALA A 182 -20.53 -19.52 -13.08
C ALA A 182 -19.97 -18.08 -13.23
N ALA A 183 -20.55 -17.27 -14.12
CA ALA A 183 -20.10 -15.90 -14.33
C ALA A 183 -20.54 -14.91 -13.22
N TRP A 184 -21.60 -15.23 -12.48
CA TRP A 184 -22.23 -14.34 -11.48
C TRP A 184 -22.01 -14.83 -10.05
N ASP A 185 -22.08 -16.14 -9.85
CA ASP A 185 -21.93 -16.85 -8.58
C ASP A 185 -20.45 -17.13 -8.31
N ILE A 186 -19.74 -16.07 -7.91
CA ILE A 186 -18.32 -16.08 -7.58
C ILE A 186 -18.07 -15.90 -6.08
N ASP A 187 -19.10 -16.11 -5.25
CA ASP A 187 -19.02 -15.94 -3.80
C ASP A 187 -18.05 -16.95 -3.19
N VAL A 188 -17.37 -16.54 -2.11
CA VAL A 188 -16.49 -17.43 -1.36
C VAL A 188 -16.91 -17.47 0.09
N ARG A 189 -17.37 -18.64 0.51
CA ARG A 189 -17.86 -18.88 1.86
C ARG A 189 -16.70 -19.11 2.84
N PRO A 190 -16.91 -18.90 4.16
CA PRO A 190 -15.88 -19.14 5.16
C PRO A 190 -15.29 -20.56 5.20
N ASP A 191 -16.04 -21.56 4.73
CA ASP A 191 -15.61 -22.95 4.61
C ASP A 191 -14.78 -23.23 3.33
N GLY A 192 -14.54 -22.20 2.50
CA GLY A 192 -13.81 -22.29 1.24
C GLY A 192 -14.66 -22.73 0.04
N LEU A 193 -15.96 -22.97 0.23
CA LEU A 193 -16.86 -23.22 -0.91
C LEU A 193 -16.89 -21.99 -1.82
N GLY A 194 -16.71 -22.22 -3.12
CA GLY A 194 -16.63 -21.17 -4.15
C GLY A 194 -15.22 -20.73 -4.53
N LEU A 195 -14.18 -21.18 -3.83
CA LEU A 195 -12.78 -20.90 -4.21
C LEU A 195 -12.46 -21.47 -5.61
N PRO A 196 -11.99 -20.62 -6.56
CA PRO A 196 -11.48 -21.09 -7.83
C PRO A 196 -10.13 -21.80 -7.66
N ALA A 197 -9.72 -22.59 -8.64
CA ALA A 197 -8.36 -23.11 -8.67
C ALA A 197 -7.38 -21.95 -8.87
N GLY A 198 -6.26 -21.99 -8.16
CA GLY A 198 -5.24 -20.95 -8.28
C GLY A 198 -4.32 -20.90 -7.06
N GLN A 199 -3.29 -20.08 -7.19
CA GLN A 199 -2.28 -19.84 -6.17
C GLN A 199 -1.55 -18.51 -6.40
N GLY A 200 -0.94 -17.98 -5.34
CA GLY A 200 -0.10 -16.78 -5.45
C GLY A 200 0.73 -16.53 -4.21
N THR A 201 1.93 -15.98 -4.40
CA THR A 201 2.88 -15.71 -3.32
C THR A 201 2.75 -14.29 -2.77
N VAL A 202 3.26 -14.08 -1.55
CA VAL A 202 3.39 -12.75 -0.95
C VAL A 202 4.16 -11.79 -1.85
N ALA A 203 5.31 -12.20 -2.39
CA ALA A 203 6.12 -11.37 -3.29
C ALA A 203 5.40 -10.98 -4.61
N GLN A 204 4.60 -11.89 -5.17
CA GLN A 204 3.75 -11.57 -6.33
C GLN A 204 2.67 -10.54 -5.93
N GLY A 205 2.05 -10.75 -4.78
CA GLY A 205 1.01 -9.87 -4.26
C GLY A 205 1.52 -8.46 -3.97
N GLU A 206 2.72 -8.33 -3.42
CA GLU A 206 3.37 -7.04 -3.18
C GLU A 206 3.50 -6.22 -4.49
N THR A 207 3.94 -6.88 -5.56
CA THR A 207 4.13 -6.23 -6.86
C THR A 207 2.79 -5.71 -7.41
N ILE A 208 1.76 -6.56 -7.39
CA ILE A 208 0.41 -6.19 -7.87
C ILE A 208 -0.17 -5.08 -6.98
N PHE A 209 0.03 -5.17 -5.67
CA PHE A 209 -0.48 -4.20 -4.71
C PHE A 209 0.15 -2.82 -4.91
N ALA A 210 1.46 -2.75 -5.15
CA ALA A 210 2.16 -1.50 -5.45
C ALA A 210 1.61 -0.81 -6.71
N GLU A 211 1.28 -1.59 -7.74
CA GLU A 211 0.79 -1.06 -9.02
C GLU A 211 -0.69 -0.68 -9.00
N GLN A 212 -1.53 -1.47 -8.31
CA GLN A 212 -2.98 -1.37 -8.45
C GLN A 212 -3.72 -0.94 -7.18
N CYS A 213 -3.07 -0.98 -6.01
CA CYS A 213 -3.73 -0.77 -4.71
C CYS A 213 -3.12 0.38 -3.91
N ALA A 214 -1.80 0.54 -3.92
CA ALA A 214 -1.07 1.43 -3.02
C ALA A 214 -1.41 2.92 -3.20
N SER A 215 -1.85 3.33 -4.40
CA SER A 215 -2.30 4.70 -4.68
C SER A 215 -3.42 5.17 -3.73
N CYS A 216 -4.25 4.23 -3.26
CA CYS A 216 -5.31 4.48 -2.30
C CYS A 216 -4.99 3.87 -0.92
N HIS A 217 -4.45 2.66 -0.87
CA HIS A 217 -4.28 1.94 0.39
C HIS A 217 -2.95 2.17 1.10
N GLY A 218 -2.07 3.01 0.57
CA GLY A 218 -0.69 3.16 1.08
C GLY A 218 0.17 1.95 0.69
N ASP A 219 1.49 2.05 0.82
CA ASP A 219 2.41 1.00 0.35
C ASP A 219 2.34 -0.27 1.21
N PHE A 220 1.97 -0.11 2.49
CA PHE A 220 1.88 -1.16 3.49
C PHE A 220 0.46 -1.33 4.03
N GLY A 221 -0.56 -0.88 3.28
CA GLY A 221 -1.96 -0.96 3.71
C GLY A 221 -2.34 0.03 4.82
N GLU A 222 -1.52 1.05 5.10
CA GLU A 222 -1.77 2.05 6.13
C GLU A 222 -2.82 3.12 5.75
N GLY A 223 -3.29 3.09 4.50
CA GLY A 223 -4.24 4.03 3.92
C GLY A 223 -3.58 5.34 3.47
N ALA A 224 -3.80 5.74 2.21
CA ALA A 224 -3.38 7.03 1.69
C ALA A 224 -4.48 8.09 1.92
N GLY A 225 -4.19 9.09 2.76
CA GLY A 225 -5.12 10.19 3.03
C GLY A 225 -6.37 9.75 3.82
N ARG A 226 -7.52 9.65 3.14
CA ARG A 226 -8.81 9.23 3.75
C ARG A 226 -9.31 7.88 3.24
N TRP A 227 -8.52 7.20 2.43
CA TRP A 227 -8.84 5.86 1.96
C TRP A 227 -8.73 4.81 3.09
N PRO A 228 -9.42 3.67 2.96
CA PRO A 228 -9.42 2.63 3.98
C PRO A 228 -8.03 2.09 4.31
N VAL A 229 -7.79 1.92 5.62
CA VAL A 229 -6.63 1.23 6.19
C VAL A 229 -6.88 -0.28 6.12
N LEU A 230 -5.98 -1.03 5.50
CA LEU A 230 -6.05 -2.48 5.32
C LEU A 230 -5.27 -3.25 6.40
N ALA A 231 -4.24 -2.64 6.98
CA ALA A 231 -3.36 -3.26 7.97
C ALA A 231 -3.10 -2.37 9.19
N GLY A 232 -2.91 -3.01 10.35
CA GLY A 232 -2.71 -2.35 11.64
C GLY A 232 -3.98 -2.32 12.52
N GLY A 233 -3.93 -1.61 13.65
CA GLY A 233 -5.09 -1.47 14.53
C GLY A 233 -5.31 -2.61 15.53
N GLN A 234 -4.33 -3.50 15.68
CA GLN A 234 -4.29 -4.52 16.74
C GLN A 234 -4.45 -3.85 18.11
N ASP A 235 -5.21 -4.50 18.99
CA ASP A 235 -5.52 -4.02 20.35
C ASP A 235 -6.18 -2.63 20.42
N THR A 236 -6.91 -2.24 19.35
CA THR A 236 -7.65 -0.97 19.33
C THR A 236 -9.16 -1.10 19.51
N LEU A 237 -9.73 -2.31 19.44
CA LEU A 237 -11.19 -2.52 19.38
C LEU A 237 -11.97 -1.97 20.59
N THR A 238 -11.31 -1.82 21.74
CA THR A 238 -11.90 -1.28 22.98
C THR A 238 -11.57 0.20 23.24
N ARG A 239 -10.83 0.85 22.33
CA ARG A 239 -10.49 2.27 22.44
C ARG A 239 -11.66 3.14 22.01
N GLU A 240 -11.66 4.41 22.41
CA GLU A 240 -12.68 5.39 22.01
C GLU A 240 -12.81 5.50 20.48
N ARG A 241 -11.69 5.37 19.76
CA ARG A 241 -11.65 5.37 18.30
C ARG A 241 -10.88 4.15 17.78
N PRO A 242 -11.56 3.00 17.58
CA PRO A 242 -10.91 1.78 17.12
C PRO A 242 -10.47 1.89 15.65
N VAL A 243 -9.39 1.21 15.30
CA VAL A 243 -8.89 1.06 13.92
C VAL A 243 -9.20 -0.36 13.48
N LYS A 244 -10.28 -0.51 12.70
CA LYS A 244 -10.85 -1.79 12.30
C LYS A 244 -10.36 -2.15 10.89
N THR A 245 -9.42 -3.08 10.81
CA THR A 245 -8.75 -3.51 9.57
C THR A 245 -8.99 -5.01 9.34
N ILE A 246 -8.37 -5.55 8.30
CA ILE A 246 -8.42 -6.98 8.02
C ILE A 246 -7.79 -7.77 9.18
N GLY A 247 -6.58 -7.41 9.63
CA GLY A 247 -5.92 -8.11 10.73
C GLY A 247 -6.47 -7.81 12.13
N SER A 248 -7.12 -6.67 12.35
CA SER A 248 -7.64 -6.31 13.68
C SER A 248 -9.10 -6.66 13.91
N TYR A 249 -9.90 -6.80 12.86
CA TYR A 249 -11.36 -6.90 12.99
C TYR A 249 -11.99 -7.99 12.14
N TRP A 250 -11.54 -8.25 10.92
CA TRP A 250 -12.29 -9.14 10.02
C TRP A 250 -12.24 -10.60 10.51
N PRO A 251 -13.34 -11.37 10.36
CA PRO A 251 -13.37 -12.74 10.85
C PRO A 251 -12.81 -13.76 9.87
N TYR A 252 -13.02 -13.57 8.55
CA TYR A 252 -12.75 -14.62 7.57
C TYR A 252 -11.89 -14.12 6.40
N LEU A 253 -10.91 -14.94 6.02
CA LEU A 253 -10.09 -14.71 4.83
C LEU A 253 -10.92 -14.80 3.53
N SER A 254 -11.98 -15.61 3.53
CA SER A 254 -12.88 -15.74 2.38
C SER A 254 -13.49 -14.41 1.97
N THR A 255 -13.82 -13.54 2.93
CA THR A 255 -14.37 -12.20 2.67
C THR A 255 -13.33 -11.30 2.01
N VAL A 256 -12.05 -11.44 2.36
CA VAL A 256 -10.96 -10.71 1.70
C VAL A 256 -10.88 -11.13 0.23
N TYR A 257 -10.81 -12.45 -0.02
CA TYR A 257 -10.70 -12.98 -1.38
C TYR A 257 -11.90 -12.60 -2.26
N ASP A 258 -13.15 -12.87 -1.82
CA ASP A 258 -14.37 -12.55 -2.57
C ASP A 258 -14.46 -11.05 -2.85
N TYR A 259 -14.25 -10.20 -1.84
CA TYR A 259 -14.36 -8.75 -2.01
C TYR A 259 -13.30 -8.20 -2.98
N VAL A 260 -12.05 -8.65 -2.88
CA VAL A 260 -10.98 -8.22 -3.80
C VAL A 260 -11.31 -8.66 -5.22
N ARG A 261 -11.67 -9.95 -5.43
CA ARG A 261 -12.07 -10.49 -6.74
C ARG A 261 -13.25 -9.76 -7.36
N ARG A 262 -14.25 -9.42 -6.55
CA ARG A 262 -15.55 -8.90 -7.00
C ARG A 262 -15.55 -7.39 -7.19
N ALA A 263 -14.85 -6.65 -6.33
CA ALA A 263 -15.05 -5.21 -6.19
C ALA A 263 -13.77 -4.37 -6.29
N MET A 264 -12.59 -4.99 -6.35
CA MET A 264 -11.31 -4.28 -6.47
C MET A 264 -10.61 -4.57 -7.81
N PRO A 265 -9.74 -3.65 -8.29
CA PRO A 265 -9.50 -2.29 -7.78
C PRO A 265 -10.71 -1.35 -7.92
N PHE A 266 -10.85 -0.36 -7.04
CA PHE A 266 -11.95 0.61 -7.13
C PHE A 266 -11.88 1.40 -8.45
N GLY A 267 -12.97 1.35 -9.23
CA GLY A 267 -13.03 1.92 -10.58
C GLY A 267 -12.64 0.96 -11.72
N ASN A 268 -12.09 -0.21 -11.40
CA ASN A 268 -11.73 -1.25 -12.37
C ASN A 268 -11.95 -2.67 -11.80
N ALA A 269 -13.10 -2.88 -11.16
CA ALA A 269 -13.43 -4.15 -10.50
C ALA A 269 -13.52 -5.31 -11.50
N ARG A 270 -13.25 -6.55 -11.04
CA ARG A 270 -13.21 -7.79 -11.84
C ARG A 270 -12.15 -7.78 -12.95
N SER A 271 -11.07 -7.02 -12.78
CA SER A 271 -9.93 -6.98 -13.71
C SER A 271 -8.78 -7.92 -13.33
N LEU A 272 -8.78 -8.44 -12.11
CA LEU A 272 -7.76 -9.34 -11.57
C LEU A 272 -8.07 -10.80 -11.95
N SER A 273 -7.03 -11.58 -12.21
CA SER A 273 -7.15 -13.05 -12.33
C SER A 273 -7.30 -13.71 -10.97
N ASP A 274 -7.76 -14.97 -10.94
CA ASP A 274 -7.92 -15.71 -9.68
C ASP A 274 -6.57 -15.88 -8.93
N ASP A 275 -5.46 -16.05 -9.65
CA ASP A 275 -4.09 -16.10 -9.11
C ASP A 275 -3.63 -14.74 -8.54
N ASP A 276 -3.94 -13.63 -9.23
CA ASP A 276 -3.64 -12.28 -8.73
C ASP A 276 -4.34 -12.03 -7.39
N VAL A 277 -5.60 -12.48 -7.26
CA VAL A 277 -6.36 -12.35 -6.01
C VAL A 277 -5.76 -13.22 -4.91
N TYR A 278 -5.29 -14.44 -5.21
CA TYR A 278 -4.56 -15.27 -4.24
C TYR A 278 -3.27 -14.58 -3.77
N ALA A 279 -2.48 -14.04 -4.69
CA ALA A 279 -1.25 -13.33 -4.39
C ALA A 279 -1.50 -12.09 -3.52
N LEU A 280 -2.47 -11.25 -3.89
CA LEU A 280 -2.89 -10.08 -3.10
C LEU A 280 -3.40 -10.48 -1.71
N THR A 281 -4.15 -11.58 -1.61
CA THR A 281 -4.64 -12.08 -0.32
C THR A 281 -3.47 -12.56 0.56
N ALA A 282 -2.48 -13.24 -0.01
CA ALA A 282 -1.25 -13.63 0.68
C ALA A 282 -0.49 -12.39 1.19
N TYR A 283 -0.33 -11.37 0.36
CA TYR A 283 0.33 -10.12 0.75
C TYR A 283 -0.44 -9.38 1.86
N VAL A 284 -1.78 -9.36 1.82
CA VAL A 284 -2.59 -8.78 2.91
C VAL A 284 -2.40 -9.53 4.23
N LEU A 285 -2.27 -10.87 4.21
CA LEU A 285 -1.91 -11.64 5.39
C LEU A 285 -0.53 -11.24 5.92
N TYR A 286 0.44 -11.02 5.03
CA TYR A 286 1.79 -10.56 5.37
C TYR A 286 1.79 -9.17 6.01
N LEU A 287 1.07 -8.21 5.41
CA LEU A 287 0.91 -6.86 5.96
C LEU A 287 0.31 -6.83 7.38
N ASN A 288 -0.44 -7.86 7.75
CA ASN A 288 -1.08 -7.99 9.05
C ASN A 288 -0.35 -8.91 10.03
N ASP A 289 0.90 -9.30 9.72
CA ASP A 289 1.73 -10.20 10.52
C ASP A 289 1.08 -11.57 10.79
N ILE A 290 0.15 -12.00 9.93
CA ILE A 290 -0.52 -13.31 10.05
C ILE A 290 0.35 -14.42 9.43
N VAL A 291 1.01 -14.08 8.33
CA VAL A 291 2.13 -14.84 7.78
C VAL A 291 3.36 -13.93 7.78
N THR A 292 4.54 -14.47 8.05
CA THR A 292 5.78 -13.69 8.12
C THR A 292 6.80 -14.10 7.07
N ASP A 293 6.49 -15.13 6.28
CA ASP A 293 7.34 -15.64 5.23
C ASP A 293 7.00 -14.96 3.90
N GLU A 294 7.97 -14.26 3.30
CA GLU A 294 7.82 -13.56 2.01
C GLU A 294 7.68 -14.55 0.83
N ASP A 295 8.07 -15.81 1.03
CA ASP A 295 7.90 -16.88 0.06
C ASP A 295 6.59 -17.67 0.28
N PHE A 296 5.76 -17.28 1.25
CA PHE A 296 4.48 -17.95 1.50
C PHE A 296 3.59 -17.90 0.25
N GLU A 297 3.11 -19.08 -0.16
CA GLU A 297 2.16 -19.25 -1.26
C GLU A 297 0.78 -19.62 -0.72
N LEU A 298 -0.20 -18.77 -0.98
CA LEU A 298 -1.60 -19.06 -0.71
C LEU A 298 -2.20 -19.77 -1.92
N SER A 299 -2.94 -20.84 -1.69
CA SER A 299 -3.64 -21.59 -2.73
C SER A 299 -4.99 -22.06 -2.22
N LYS A 300 -5.83 -22.57 -3.14
CA LYS A 300 -7.09 -23.23 -2.77
C LYS A 300 -6.92 -24.31 -1.70
N ASP A 301 -5.82 -25.06 -1.76
CA ASP A 301 -5.60 -26.24 -0.91
C ASP A 301 -5.21 -25.89 0.53
N ASN A 302 -4.56 -24.74 0.74
CA ASN A 302 -4.14 -24.29 2.06
C ASN A 302 -4.95 -23.09 2.60
N PHE A 303 -5.89 -22.54 1.83
CA PHE A 303 -6.65 -21.34 2.17
C PHE A 303 -7.28 -21.37 3.58
N SER A 304 -7.88 -22.51 3.94
CA SER A 304 -8.57 -22.69 5.23
C SER A 304 -7.63 -22.76 6.44
N GLN A 305 -6.32 -22.86 6.23
CA GLN A 305 -5.32 -22.91 7.30
C GLN A 305 -4.96 -21.51 7.82
N ALA A 306 -5.13 -20.47 6.99
CA ALA A 306 -4.91 -19.09 7.39
C ALA A 306 -6.16 -18.51 8.05
N ARG A 307 -6.13 -18.40 9.38
CA ARG A 307 -7.24 -17.89 10.22
C ARG A 307 -6.98 -16.44 10.63
N LEU A 308 -7.99 -15.58 10.58
CA LEU A 308 -7.83 -14.18 11.01
C LEU A 308 -7.97 -14.07 12.54
N PRO A 309 -7.27 -13.12 13.20
CA PRO A 309 -7.25 -13.04 14.67
C PRO A 309 -8.60 -12.81 15.35
N ASN A 310 -9.58 -12.25 14.64
CA ASN A 310 -10.86 -11.83 15.22
C ASN A 310 -12.04 -12.73 14.83
N GLU A 311 -11.78 -13.94 14.33
CA GLU A 311 -12.80 -14.87 13.83
C GLU A 311 -13.88 -15.21 14.86
N ASP A 312 -13.49 -15.50 16.11
CA ASP A 312 -14.40 -15.97 17.16
C ASP A 312 -15.20 -14.83 17.84
N ASN A 313 -14.95 -13.57 17.48
CA ASN A 313 -15.45 -12.40 18.23
C ASN A 313 -16.69 -11.73 17.60
N PHE A 314 -17.39 -12.45 16.72
CA PHE A 314 -18.66 -12.02 16.14
C PHE A 314 -19.80 -12.88 16.69
N ILE A 315 -20.88 -12.23 17.10
CA ILE A 315 -22.08 -12.89 17.59
C ILE A 315 -23.27 -12.53 16.71
N GLU A 316 -24.25 -13.43 16.68
CA GLU A 316 -25.58 -13.14 16.15
C GLU A 316 -26.22 -11.98 16.93
N ASP A 317 -27.12 -11.25 16.27
CA ASP A 317 -27.82 -10.14 16.89
C ASP A 317 -28.61 -10.58 18.13
N ASP A 318 -28.16 -10.13 19.30
CA ASP A 318 -28.71 -10.43 20.62
C ASP A 318 -29.51 -9.27 21.21
N ARG A 319 -29.83 -8.22 20.44
CA ARG A 319 -30.59 -7.05 20.92
C ARG A 319 -31.92 -7.42 21.58
N LYS A 320 -32.52 -8.55 21.23
CA LYS A 320 -33.77 -9.03 21.85
C LYS A 320 -33.58 -9.54 23.29
N SER A 321 -32.37 -9.94 23.66
CA SER A 321 -32.01 -10.35 25.02
C SER A 321 -31.38 -9.22 25.84
N GLU A 322 -30.94 -8.13 25.19
CA GLU A 322 -30.34 -6.98 25.87
C GLU A 322 -31.34 -6.30 26.83
N PRO A 323 -30.95 -6.01 28.09
CA PRO A 323 -31.87 -5.49 29.11
C PRO A 323 -32.66 -4.25 28.68
N GLY A 324 -32.03 -3.33 27.94
CA GLY A 324 -32.66 -2.07 27.50
C GLY A 324 -33.66 -2.22 26.35
N MET A 325 -33.65 -3.34 25.63
CA MET A 325 -34.55 -3.62 24.50
C MET A 325 -35.56 -4.73 24.82
N ALA A 326 -35.20 -5.65 25.73
CA ALA A 326 -36.09 -6.66 26.27
C ALA A 326 -37.16 -6.06 27.19
N ASP A 327 -36.86 -4.94 27.84
CA ASP A 327 -37.79 -4.26 28.74
C ASP A 327 -38.85 -3.48 27.95
N LYS A 328 -40.06 -4.05 27.88
CA LYS A 328 -41.24 -3.45 27.23
C LYS A 328 -42.10 -2.67 28.22
N THR A 329 -41.47 -2.00 29.19
CA THR A 329 -42.18 -1.19 30.17
C THR A 329 -42.91 -0.04 29.49
N GLU A 330 -44.10 0.30 30.01
CA GLU A 330 -44.83 1.47 29.52
C GLU A 330 -44.01 2.74 29.76
N PRO A 331 -43.88 3.64 28.77
CA PRO A 331 -43.08 4.85 28.92
C PRO A 331 -43.68 5.76 30.01
N CYS A 332 -42.82 6.49 30.72
CA CYS A 332 -43.29 7.52 31.63
C CYS A 332 -44.01 8.64 30.86
N MET A 333 -45.21 9.01 31.31
CA MET A 333 -46.05 10.03 30.67
C MET A 333 -46.03 11.39 31.38
N SER A 334 -45.67 11.45 32.66
CA SER A 334 -45.66 12.71 33.43
C SER A 334 -44.63 12.69 34.55
N ASN A 335 -44.05 13.86 34.83
CA ASN A 335 -43.07 14.06 35.92
C ASN A 335 -41.89 13.07 35.89
N CYS A 336 -41.37 12.77 34.70
CA CYS A 336 -40.41 11.69 34.47
C CYS A 336 -38.99 11.97 34.99
N MET A 337 -38.67 13.23 35.28
CA MET A 337 -37.39 13.65 35.84
C MET A 337 -37.67 14.66 36.96
N ALA A 338 -36.89 14.57 38.04
CA ALA A 338 -36.97 15.51 39.16
C ALA A 338 -36.31 16.86 38.85
N GLU A 339 -35.31 16.87 37.97
CA GLU A 339 -34.51 18.04 37.60
C GLU A 339 -34.81 18.48 36.16
N PRO A 340 -34.69 19.78 35.84
CA PRO A 340 -34.78 20.27 34.47
C PRO A 340 -33.69 19.69 33.56
N ALA A 341 -34.03 19.43 32.29
CA ALA A 341 -33.07 18.97 31.31
C ALA A 341 -32.02 20.06 30.98
N GLY A 342 -30.75 19.67 30.92
CA GLY A 342 -29.64 20.51 30.47
C GLY A 342 -29.20 20.16 29.04
N VAL A 343 -28.70 21.16 28.30
CA VAL A 343 -28.15 20.93 26.95
C VAL A 343 -26.68 20.50 27.07
N SER A 344 -26.37 19.27 26.69
CA SER A 344 -25.00 18.71 26.77
C SER A 344 -24.17 18.91 25.51
N MET A 345 -24.80 18.96 24.33
CA MET A 345 -24.14 19.16 23.05
C MET A 345 -25.04 19.96 22.09
N ARG A 346 -24.42 20.71 21.18
CA ARG A 346 -25.12 21.46 20.11
C ARG A 346 -24.43 21.16 18.78
N ALA A 347 -25.17 20.68 17.79
CA ALA A 347 -24.62 20.38 16.46
C ALA A 347 -23.96 21.60 15.80
N ALA A 348 -24.53 22.80 16.04
CA ALA A 348 -23.97 24.08 15.61
C ALA A 348 -22.57 24.40 16.17
N VAL A 349 -22.07 23.63 17.15
CA VAL A 349 -20.68 23.76 17.63
C VAL A 349 -19.70 23.01 16.72
N LEU A 350 -20.14 21.94 16.06
CA LEU A 350 -19.31 21.18 15.11
C LEU A 350 -19.29 21.84 13.74
N ASP A 351 -20.41 22.42 13.31
CA ASP A 351 -20.53 23.27 12.12
C ASP A 351 -19.97 22.63 10.82
N VAL A 352 -20.41 21.39 10.55
CA VAL A 352 -20.04 20.62 9.35
C VAL A 352 -21.25 20.29 8.47
N THR A 353 -22.39 20.94 8.74
CA THR A 353 -23.58 20.79 7.89
C THR A 353 -23.43 21.78 6.74
N PRO A 354 -23.66 21.38 5.48
CA PRO A 354 -23.61 22.32 4.37
C PRO A 354 -24.62 23.47 4.57
N ASP A 355 -24.19 24.70 4.31
CA ASP A 355 -25.04 25.89 4.43
C ASP A 355 -25.88 26.13 3.18
N ALA A 356 -27.00 26.82 3.36
CA ALA A 356 -27.77 27.45 2.29
C ALA A 356 -27.05 28.75 1.84
N ASP A 357 -27.62 29.44 0.85
CA ASP A 357 -27.09 30.73 0.38
C ASP A 357 -27.01 31.80 1.51
N ASN A 358 -27.76 31.60 2.60
CA ASN A 358 -27.60 32.34 3.85
C ASN A 358 -26.86 31.47 4.89
N GLU A 359 -25.71 31.97 5.37
CA GLU A 359 -24.75 31.28 6.26
C GLU A 359 -25.31 30.82 7.62
N ASP A 360 -26.54 31.20 7.98
CA ASP A 360 -27.20 30.82 9.24
C ASP A 360 -28.21 29.66 9.09
N GLN A 361 -28.38 29.13 7.88
CA GLN A 361 -29.34 28.05 7.60
C GLN A 361 -28.66 26.87 6.89
N GLY A 362 -28.99 25.65 7.31
CA GLY A 362 -28.55 24.45 6.60
C GLY A 362 -29.16 24.36 5.21
N ALA A 363 -28.39 23.83 4.25
CA ALA A 363 -28.80 23.67 2.86
C ALA A 363 -30.16 22.97 2.72
N GLY A 364 -31.05 23.55 1.90
CA GLY A 364 -32.41 23.03 1.69
C GLY A 364 -33.42 23.42 2.77
N SER A 365 -33.10 24.40 3.62
CA SER A 365 -34.09 25.06 4.45
C SER A 365 -35.21 25.65 3.60
N VAL A 366 -36.45 25.38 4.02
CA VAL A 366 -37.65 26.05 3.51
C VAL A 366 -38.04 27.09 4.54
N ASP A 367 -38.07 28.36 4.12
CA ASP A 367 -38.49 29.51 4.92
C ASP A 367 -39.93 29.40 5.42
#